data_AF-A0A5C2STN0-F1
#
_entry.id   AF-A0A5C2STN0-F1
#
_cell.length_a   1.000
_cell.length_b   1.000
_cell.length_c   1.000
_cell.angle_alpha   90.00
_cell.angle_beta   90.00
_cell.angle_gamma   90.00
#
_symmetry.space_group_name_H-M   'P 1'
#
loop_
_entity.id
_entity.type
_entity.pdbx_description
1 polymer ?
#
loop_
_entity_poly.entity_id
_entity_poly.type
_entity_poly.pdbx_seq_one_letter_code
_entity_poly.pdbx_strand_id
1 'polypeptide(L)'
;MARSNLRHGLNKGHPTTPIAKTVRPSQRKGIQSARTKFVRSVVREVVGFSPYERRVMELLRNSKVRPFSIYSLHGDSMVSRLACRIRRRGS
;
A
#
# COMPACT_ATOMS: atom_id res chain seq x y z
N MET A 1 5.42 -21.19 16.44
CA MET A 1 6.15 -21.44 17.70
C MET A 1 5.16 -21.88 18.75
N ALA A 2 5.43 -23.00 19.44
CA ALA A 2 4.62 -23.47 20.55
C ALA A 2 4.76 -22.52 21.75
N ARG A 3 3.67 -22.29 22.49
CA ARG A 3 3.66 -21.42 23.67
C ARG A 3 4.09 -22.21 24.91
N SER A 4 4.85 -21.60 25.81
CA SER A 4 5.55 -22.27 26.91
C SER A 4 4.81 -22.30 28.24
N ASN A 5 3.48 -22.07 28.29
CA ASN A 5 2.68 -22.09 29.53
C ASN A 5 3.18 -21.12 30.65
N LEU A 6 4.03 -20.17 30.31
CA LEU A 6 4.52 -19.16 31.26
C LEU A 6 3.59 -17.93 31.27
N ARG A 7 3.51 -17.23 32.41
CA ARG A 7 2.69 -16.01 32.54
C ARG A 7 3.35 -14.77 31.92
N HIS A 8 4.67 -14.69 31.93
CA HIS A 8 5.47 -13.61 31.34
C HIS A 8 6.58 -14.18 30.43
N GLY A 9 7.11 -13.37 29.51
CA GLY A 9 8.09 -13.79 28.49
C GLY A 9 7.54 -13.79 27.05
N LEU A 10 8.42 -14.05 26.07
CA LEU A 10 8.11 -13.92 24.63
C LEU A 10 7.09 -14.98 24.14
N ASN A 11 7.18 -16.21 24.63
CA ASN A 11 6.31 -17.33 24.24
C ASN A 11 5.26 -17.66 25.33
N LYS A 12 4.80 -16.66 26.08
CA LYS A 12 3.84 -16.83 27.18
C LYS A 12 2.45 -17.28 26.74
N GLY A 13 1.73 -17.95 27.64
CA GLY A 13 0.34 -18.41 27.44
C GLY A 13 0.21 -19.91 27.16
N HIS A 14 -1.04 -20.36 27.05
CA HIS A 14 -1.37 -21.79 26.89
C HIS A 14 -0.90 -22.35 25.53
N PRO A 15 -0.21 -23.52 25.50
CA PRO A 15 0.16 -24.22 24.28
C PRO A 15 -1.11 -24.66 23.58
N THR A 16 -1.42 -23.95 22.50
CA THR A 16 -2.53 -24.25 21.60
C THR A 16 -1.94 -24.64 20.26
N THR A 17 -2.58 -25.57 19.56
CA THR A 17 -2.24 -25.90 18.17
C THR A 17 -2.70 -24.73 17.28
N PRO A 18 -1.78 -23.94 16.70
CA PRO A 18 -2.18 -22.79 15.90
C PRO A 18 -2.76 -23.28 14.57
N ILE A 19 -4.04 -22.97 14.33
CA ILE A 19 -4.69 -23.22 13.05
C ILE A 19 -4.12 -22.22 12.02
N ALA A 20 -3.75 -22.71 10.83
CA ALA A 20 -3.34 -21.86 9.73
C ALA A 20 -4.48 -20.90 9.35
N LYS A 21 -4.26 -19.60 9.53
CA LYS A 21 -5.27 -18.59 9.23
C LYS A 21 -5.42 -18.44 7.72
N THR A 22 -6.61 -18.71 7.20
CA THR A 22 -6.94 -18.44 5.80
C THR A 22 -6.92 -16.93 5.53
N VAL A 23 -6.41 -16.54 4.35
CA VAL A 23 -6.36 -15.12 3.96
C VAL A 23 -7.78 -14.58 3.79
N ARG A 24 -8.12 -13.54 4.56
CA ARG A 24 -9.42 -12.88 4.46
C ARG A 24 -9.43 -11.94 3.25
N PRO A 25 -10.55 -11.79 2.53
CA PRO A 25 -10.65 -10.83 1.42
C PRO A 25 -10.29 -9.39 1.83
N SER A 26 -10.51 -9.04 3.09
CA SER A 26 -10.13 -7.74 3.66
C SER A 26 -8.62 -7.47 3.70
N GLN A 27 -7.79 -8.52 3.68
CA GLN A 27 -6.32 -8.46 3.63
C GLN A 27 -5.79 -8.29 2.20
N ARG A 28 -6.59 -8.59 1.18
CA ARG A 28 -6.23 -8.35 -0.23
C ARG A 28 -6.30 -6.87 -0.63
N LYS A 29 -6.67 -6.00 0.32
CA LYS A 29 -6.70 -4.55 0.17
C LYS A 29 -5.31 -3.98 -0.14
N GLY A 30 -5.18 -3.32 -1.29
CA GLY A 30 -3.96 -2.59 -1.67
C GLY A 30 -2.96 -3.42 -2.50
N ILE A 31 -3.25 -4.69 -2.76
CA ILE A 31 -2.46 -5.50 -3.69
C ILE A 31 -2.78 -5.05 -5.12
N GLN A 32 -1.73 -4.75 -5.90
CA GLN A 32 -1.89 -4.39 -7.31
C GLN A 32 -2.00 -5.65 -8.16
N SER A 33 -3.00 -5.71 -9.03
CA SER A 33 -3.16 -6.78 -10.03
C SER A 33 -2.46 -6.41 -11.34
N ALA A 34 -2.04 -7.41 -12.12
CA ALA A 34 -1.41 -7.18 -13.43
C ALA A 34 -2.26 -6.29 -14.35
N ARG A 35 -3.58 -6.52 -14.38
CA ARG A 35 -4.54 -5.68 -15.12
C ARG A 35 -4.55 -4.23 -14.65
N THR A 36 -4.56 -3.98 -13.33
CA THR A 36 -4.57 -2.60 -12.82
C THR A 36 -3.23 -1.89 -13.02
N LYS A 37 -2.11 -2.62 -13.10
CA LYS A 37 -0.82 -2.07 -13.50
C LYS A 37 -0.83 -1.64 -14.98
N PHE A 38 -1.31 -2.51 -15.86
CA PHE A 38 -1.40 -2.23 -17.30
C PHE A 38 -2.31 -1.04 -17.62
N VAL A 39 -3.51 -0.99 -17.01
CA VAL A 39 -4.41 0.15 -17.23
C VAL A 39 -3.80 1.46 -16.72
N ARG A 40 -3.07 1.44 -15.60
CA ARG A 40 -2.40 2.64 -15.08
C ARG A 40 -1.24 3.11 -15.94
N SER A 41 -0.50 2.22 -16.61
CA SER A 41 0.56 2.64 -17.54
C SER A 41 -0.02 3.33 -18.77
N VAL A 42 -1.05 2.73 -19.39
CA VAL A 42 -1.72 3.32 -20.56
C VAL A 42 -2.30 4.71 -20.24
N VAL A 43 -2.95 4.87 -19.09
CA VAL A 43 -3.51 6.17 -18.70
C VAL A 43 -2.39 7.21 -18.55
N ARG A 44 -1.26 6.87 -17.92
CA ARG A 44 -0.13 7.81 -17.75
C ARG A 44 0.50 8.24 -19.08
N GLU A 45 0.51 7.37 -20.07
CA GLU A 45 0.98 7.68 -21.42
C GLU A 45 0.05 8.68 -22.12
N VAL A 46 -1.27 8.55 -21.95
CA VAL A 46 -2.27 9.40 -22.64
C VAL A 46 -2.45 10.76 -21.99
N VAL A 47 -2.64 10.83 -20.66
CA VAL A 47 -2.99 12.10 -19.98
C VAL A 47 -1.76 12.92 -19.59
N GLY A 48 -0.56 12.33 -19.65
CA GLY A 48 0.68 12.94 -19.20
C GLY A 48 0.68 13.25 -17.70
N PHE A 49 1.62 14.09 -17.27
CA PHE A 49 1.79 14.47 -15.86
C PHE A 49 1.02 15.74 -15.51
N SER A 50 0.54 15.81 -14.26
CA SER A 50 -0.03 17.05 -13.70
C SER A 50 1.03 18.15 -13.60
N PRO A 51 0.65 19.45 -13.61
CA PRO A 51 1.60 20.56 -13.54
C PRO A 51 2.50 20.52 -12.30
N TYR A 52 2.02 19.95 -11.18
CA TYR A 52 2.80 19.79 -9.96
C TYR A 52 3.85 18.67 -10.09
N GLU A 53 3.49 17.55 -10.71
CA GLU A 53 4.42 16.43 -10.94
C GLU A 53 5.54 16.82 -11.92
N ARG A 54 5.23 17.64 -12.93
CA ARG A 54 6.24 18.19 -13.87
C ARG A 54 7.25 19.09 -13.17
N ARG A 55 6.78 20.04 -12.35
CA ARG A 55 7.65 20.93 -11.55
C ARG A 55 8.55 20.16 -10.59
N VAL A 56 8.03 19.08 -9.99
CA VAL A 56 8.84 18.22 -9.10
C VAL A 56 9.95 17.50 -9.89
N MET A 57 9.67 17.00 -11.09
CA MET A 57 10.69 16.39 -11.95
C MET A 57 11.77 17.39 -12.38
N GLU A 58 11.40 18.64 -12.65
CA GLU A 58 12.36 19.71 -12.95
C GLU A 58 13.25 20.05 -11.74
N LEU A 59 12.67 20.13 -10.55
CA LEU A 59 13.40 20.40 -9.31
C LEU A 59 14.40 19.28 -8.95
N LEU A 60 14.04 18.02 -9.23
CA LEU A 60 14.92 16.87 -9.04
C LEU A 60 16.15 16.88 -9.98
N ARG A 61 15.98 17.34 -11.22
CA ARG A 61 17.10 17.48 -12.17
C ARG A 61 18.12 18.53 -11.71
N ASN A 62 17.67 19.53 -10.95
CA ASN A 62 18.49 20.64 -10.46
C ASN A 62 19.01 20.43 -9.02
N SER A 63 19.00 19.20 -8.49
CA SER A 63 19.58 18.78 -7.20
C SER A 63 19.20 19.60 -5.95
N LYS A 64 18.08 20.35 -5.96
CA LYS A 64 17.54 21.08 -4.80
C LYS A 64 16.49 20.23 -4.06
N VAL A 65 16.94 19.34 -3.19
CA VAL A 65 16.10 18.36 -2.49
C VAL A 65 15.77 18.76 -1.04
N ARG A 66 14.62 19.41 -0.84
CA ARG A 66 13.90 19.44 0.46
C ARG A 66 12.38 19.17 0.37
N PRO A 67 11.64 19.50 -0.72
CA PRO A 67 10.20 19.22 -0.76
C PRO A 67 9.79 17.86 -1.38
N PHE A 68 10.73 17.04 -1.85
CA PHE A 68 10.41 15.81 -2.62
C PHE A 68 9.68 14.71 -1.82
N SER A 69 9.90 14.63 -0.51
CA SER A 69 9.29 13.57 0.32
C SER A 69 7.78 13.73 0.50
N ILE A 70 7.23 14.94 0.35
CA ILE A 70 5.83 15.25 0.65
C ILE A 70 4.90 14.81 -0.49
N TYR A 71 5.37 14.87 -1.75
CA TYR A 71 4.54 14.67 -2.94
C TYR A 71 4.50 13.20 -3.45
N SER A 72 5.49 12.37 -3.09
CA SER A 72 5.49 10.94 -3.45
C SER A 72 4.40 10.12 -2.73
N LEU A 73 3.81 10.64 -1.66
CA LEU A 73 2.78 9.92 -0.89
C LEU A 73 1.39 9.92 -1.56
N HIS A 74 1.14 10.81 -2.53
CA HIS A 74 -0.19 11.04 -3.09
C HIS A 74 -0.47 10.28 -4.41
N GLY A 75 0.53 9.93 -5.22
CA GLY A 75 0.32 9.43 -6.59
C GLY A 75 -0.08 7.95 -6.70
N ASP A 76 0.66 7.04 -6.06
CA ASP A 76 0.49 5.60 -6.27
C ASP A 76 -0.37 4.91 -5.20
N SER A 77 -0.47 5.51 -4.02
CA SER A 77 -1.11 4.90 -2.86
C SER A 77 -2.61 5.22 -2.74
N MET A 78 -3.06 6.39 -3.23
CA MET A 78 -4.43 6.85 -3.03
C MET A 78 -5.45 6.04 -3.84
N VAL A 79 -5.21 5.81 -5.13
CA VAL A 79 -6.16 5.08 -5.99
C VAL A 79 -6.37 3.64 -5.49
N SER A 80 -5.31 2.99 -5.02
CA SER A 80 -5.36 1.63 -4.48
C SER A 80 -6.01 1.57 -3.08
N ARG A 81 -5.72 2.55 -2.20
CA ARG A 81 -6.29 2.62 -0.85
C ARG A 81 -7.76 3.06 -0.85
N LEU A 82 -8.14 3.96 -1.76
CA LEU A 82 -9.51 4.47 -1.94
C LEU A 82 -10.42 3.41 -2.57
N ALA A 83 -10.00 2.75 -3.65
CA ALA A 83 -10.79 1.68 -4.28
C ALA A 83 -11.16 0.57 -3.29
N CYS A 84 -10.22 0.21 -2.41
CA CYS A 84 -10.51 -0.79 -1.39
C CYS A 84 -11.12 -0.20 -0.09
N ARG A 85 -11.22 1.13 0.06
CA ARG A 85 -12.05 1.76 1.12
C ARG A 85 -13.51 1.86 0.66
N ILE A 86 -13.76 2.11 -0.62
CA ILE A 86 -15.10 2.15 -1.22
C ILE A 86 -15.76 0.77 -1.16
N ARG A 87 -15.06 -0.33 -1.49
CA ARG A 87 -15.60 -1.70 -1.38
C ARG A 87 -15.98 -2.14 0.06
N ARG A 88 -15.58 -1.41 1.11
CA ARG A 88 -15.98 -1.70 2.51
C ARG A 88 -17.20 -0.92 2.99
N ARG A 89 -17.67 0.11 2.27
CA ARG A 89 -18.85 0.91 2.65
C ARG A 89 -20.15 0.46 1.97
N GLY A 90 -20.07 -0.53 1.07
CA GLY A 90 -21.21 -1.09 0.35
C GLY A 90 -21.51 -2.54 0.72
N SER A 91 -21.46 -2.87 2.02
CA SER A 91 -21.97 -4.10 2.62
C SER A 91 -22.66 -3.76 3.92
#